data_AF-A0A2S5CFQ6-F1
#
_entry.id   AF-A0A2S5CFQ6-F1
#
_cell.length_a   1.000
_cell.length_b   1.000
_cell.length_c   1.000
_cell.angle_alpha   90.00
_cell.angle_beta   90.00
_cell.angle_gamma   90.00
#
_symmetry.space_group_name_H-M   'P 1'
#
loop_
_entity.id
_entity.type
_entity.pdbx_description
1 polymer ?
#
loop_
_entity_poly.entity_id
_entity_poly.type
_entity_poly.pdbx_seq_one_letter_code
_entity_poly.pdbx_strand_id
1 'polypeptide(L)'
;MTKIRLLIALGLIGLSNAQAATCTRADLTGYWKIYTVFNAVSRCTLIMPASGTAPAAGSNCLVPTAQPVALTGNINITADCRLYGSITLGGTTRAIDAYISKGKDSLSGIGWQPGNTGSGDQFSGVKQ
;
A
#
# COMPACT_ATOMS: atom_id res chain seq x y z
N MET A 1 20.51 49.02 28.35
CA MET A 1 20.70 48.26 27.10
C MET A 1 20.05 46.90 27.27
N THR A 2 18.79 46.72 26.85
CA THR A 2 18.05 45.49 27.17
C THR A 2 16.89 45.28 26.20
N LYS A 3 17.14 44.89 24.95
CA LYS A 3 16.07 44.50 24.00
C LYS A 3 16.57 43.49 22.94
N ILE A 4 17.13 42.36 23.36
CA ILE A 4 17.43 41.22 22.46
C ILE A 4 17.13 39.92 23.21
N ARG A 5 15.86 39.65 23.54
CA ARG A 5 15.42 38.34 24.08
C ARG A 5 14.04 37.89 23.58
N LEU A 6 13.53 38.49 22.51
CA LEU A 6 12.14 38.27 22.06
C LEU A 6 12.06 37.86 20.57
N LEU A 7 12.96 36.99 20.09
CA LEU A 7 12.87 36.45 18.72
C LEU A 7 13.00 34.93 18.60
N ILE A 8 13.20 34.20 19.71
CA ILE A 8 13.37 32.72 19.64
C ILE A 8 12.05 31.98 19.95
N ALA A 9 11.06 32.62 20.59
CA ALA A 9 9.81 31.97 20.98
C ALA A 9 8.78 31.80 19.83
N LEU A 10 8.97 32.46 18.68
CA LEU A 10 8.06 32.38 17.54
C LEU A 10 8.36 31.22 16.58
N GLY A 11 9.53 30.58 16.69
CA GLY A 11 9.93 29.48 15.79
C GLY A 11 9.34 28.11 16.15
N LEU A 12 8.82 27.93 17.36
CA LEU A 12 8.32 26.64 17.87
C LEU A 12 6.80 26.46 17.72
N ILE A 13 6.07 27.51 17.35
CA ILE A 13 4.60 27.48 17.18
C ILE A 13 4.21 27.01 15.77
N GLY A 14 5.18 26.92 14.84
CA GLY A 14 4.96 26.47 13.46
C GLY A 14 4.88 24.94 13.26
N LEU A 15 5.13 24.15 14.31
CA LEU A 15 4.93 22.69 14.29
C LEU A 15 3.50 22.30 14.73
N SER A 16 2.51 23.14 14.40
CA SER A 16 1.10 22.84 14.61
C SER A 16 0.77 21.53 13.91
N ASN A 17 0.56 20.48 14.72
CA ASN A 17 -0.02 19.19 14.38
C ASN A 17 0.04 18.83 12.89
N ALA A 18 1.11 18.14 12.47
CA ALA A 18 1.08 17.40 11.23
C ALA A 18 -0.05 16.37 11.34
N GLN A 19 -1.26 16.75 10.93
CA GLN A 19 -2.40 15.83 10.87
C GLN A 19 -1.91 14.64 10.05
N ALA A 20 -1.88 13.47 10.68
CA ALA A 20 -1.61 12.24 9.96
C ALA A 20 -2.61 12.21 8.79
N ALA A 21 -2.11 12.10 7.56
CA ALA A 21 -2.96 12.18 6.39
C ALA A 21 -4.03 11.09 6.52
N THR A 22 -5.31 11.51 6.56
CA THR A 22 -6.40 10.54 6.62
C THR A 22 -6.50 9.87 5.25
N CYS A 23 -6.45 8.54 5.25
CA CYS A 23 -6.72 7.76 4.06
C CYS A 23 -8.16 7.25 4.01
N THR A 24 -8.67 7.17 2.79
CA THR A 24 -9.99 6.65 2.45
C THR A 24 -9.85 5.61 1.34
N ARG A 25 -10.89 4.81 1.12
CA ARG A 25 -10.90 3.85 0.00
C ARG A 25 -10.73 4.52 -1.36
N ALA A 26 -11.22 5.74 -1.52
CA ALA A 26 -11.07 6.50 -2.76
C ALA A 26 -9.61 6.78 -3.11
N ASP A 27 -8.74 6.92 -2.11
CA ASP A 27 -7.30 7.13 -2.32
C ASP A 27 -6.64 5.92 -2.99
N LEU A 28 -7.17 4.72 -2.75
CA LEU A 28 -6.70 3.49 -3.38
C LEU A 28 -7.28 3.24 -4.77
N THR A 29 -8.42 3.84 -5.12
CA THR A 29 -9.10 3.51 -6.38
C THR A 29 -8.19 3.77 -7.59
N GLY A 30 -8.09 2.78 -8.49
CA GLY A 30 -7.35 2.89 -9.75
C GLY A 30 -6.41 1.72 -10.01
N TYR A 31 -5.47 1.94 -10.93
CA TYR A 31 -4.46 0.95 -11.31
C TYR A 31 -3.22 1.09 -10.43
N TRP A 32 -2.74 -0.04 -9.93
CA TRP A 32 -1.49 -0.10 -9.15
C TRP A 32 -0.53 -1.08 -9.78
N LYS A 33 0.74 -0.70 -9.84
CA LYS A 33 1.85 -1.62 -10.11
C LYS A 33 2.42 -2.06 -8.78
N ILE A 34 2.27 -3.35 -8.48
CA ILE A 34 2.80 -3.97 -7.26
C ILE A 34 4.06 -4.76 -7.63
N TYR A 35 5.13 -4.50 -6.91
CA TYR A 35 6.42 -5.15 -7.05
C TYR A 35 6.60 -6.07 -5.84
N THR A 36 6.63 -7.37 -6.17
CA THR A 36 6.86 -8.55 -5.32
C THR A 36 5.97 -8.72 -4.08
N VAL A 37 5.01 -9.64 -4.10
CA VAL A 37 4.41 -10.28 -2.89
C VAL A 37 4.59 -11.81 -2.96
N PHE A 38 5.14 -12.30 -4.07
CA PHE A 38 5.28 -13.70 -4.41
C PHE A 38 6.66 -13.88 -5.06
N ASN A 39 7.47 -14.80 -4.54
CA ASN A 39 8.86 -15.00 -4.96
C ASN A 39 9.08 -15.36 -6.45
N ALA A 40 8.04 -15.78 -7.18
CA ALA A 40 8.11 -16.15 -8.60
C ALA A 40 7.54 -15.08 -9.55
N VAL A 41 7.22 -13.88 -9.05
CA VAL A 41 6.53 -12.83 -9.80
C VAL A 41 7.37 -11.57 -9.87
N SER A 42 7.54 -11.01 -11.07
CA SER A 42 8.30 -9.76 -11.24
C SER A 42 7.47 -8.51 -10.96
N ARG A 43 6.21 -8.49 -11.42
CA ARG A 43 5.33 -7.33 -11.30
C ARG A 43 3.87 -7.71 -11.46
N CYS A 44 2.99 -7.16 -10.62
CA CYS A 44 1.56 -7.26 -10.78
C CYS A 44 0.93 -5.92 -11.16
N THR A 45 -0.10 -5.97 -11.99
CA THR A 45 -1.10 -4.92 -12.12
C THR A 45 -2.29 -5.30 -11.25
N LEU A 46 -2.69 -4.41 -10.35
CA LEU A 46 -3.85 -4.61 -9.49
C LEU A 46 -4.81 -3.45 -9.70
N ILE A 47 -6.06 -3.75 -10.03
CA ILE A 47 -7.13 -2.76 -10.09
C ILE A 47 -7.79 -2.71 -8.72
N MET A 48 -7.62 -1.61 -8.01
CA MET A 48 -8.29 -1.38 -6.74
C MET A 48 -9.62 -0.65 -6.99
N PRO A 49 -10.78 -1.26 -6.67
CA PRO A 49 -12.06 -0.62 -6.87
C PRO A 49 -12.41 0.33 -5.72
N ALA A 50 -13.34 1.25 -5.99
CA ALA A 50 -13.88 2.17 -5.00
C ALA A 50 -14.61 1.46 -3.84
N SER A 51 -15.05 0.22 -4.04
CA SER A 51 -15.62 -0.64 -3.00
C SER A 51 -15.42 -2.11 -3.35
N GLY A 52 -15.45 -2.98 -2.34
CA GLY A 52 -15.40 -4.43 -2.53
C GLY A 52 -14.03 -4.99 -2.91
N THR A 53 -14.06 -6.15 -3.57
CA THR A 53 -12.89 -6.98 -3.91
C THR A 53 -12.28 -6.55 -5.24
N ALA A 54 -10.95 -6.50 -5.31
CA ALA A 54 -10.22 -6.26 -6.55
C ALA A 54 -10.58 -7.34 -7.59
N PRO A 55 -11.05 -6.94 -8.79
CA PRO A 55 -11.54 -7.89 -9.79
C PRO A 55 -10.39 -8.65 -10.43
N ALA A 56 -10.66 -9.90 -10.83
CA ALA A 56 -9.72 -10.72 -11.61
C ALA A 56 -9.46 -10.12 -12.99
N ALA A 57 -10.51 -9.57 -13.62
CA ALA A 57 -10.40 -8.95 -14.93
C ALA A 57 -9.53 -7.68 -14.84
N GLY A 58 -8.44 -7.64 -15.62
CA GLY A 58 -7.50 -6.52 -15.66
C GLY A 58 -6.47 -6.49 -14.51
N SER A 59 -6.66 -7.28 -13.45
CA SER A 59 -5.64 -7.52 -12.43
C SER A 59 -4.85 -8.79 -12.77
N ASN A 60 -3.55 -8.66 -12.97
CA ASN A 60 -2.70 -9.78 -13.38
C ASN A 60 -1.28 -9.63 -12.88
N CYS A 61 -0.55 -10.73 -12.83
CA CYS A 61 0.88 -10.74 -12.53
C CYS A 61 1.68 -11.26 -13.71
N LEU A 62 2.74 -10.53 -14.06
CA LEU A 62 3.73 -10.96 -15.01
C LEU A 62 4.67 -11.96 -14.32
N VAL A 63 4.65 -13.18 -14.83
CA VAL A 63 5.57 -14.25 -14.48
C VAL A 63 6.59 -14.33 -15.63
N PRO A 64 7.90 -14.15 -15.40
CA PRO A 64 8.90 -14.05 -16.47
C PRO A 64 8.88 -15.18 -17.50
N THR A 65 8.49 -16.38 -17.07
CA THR A 65 8.56 -17.60 -17.87
C THR A 65 7.17 -18.13 -18.26
N ALA A 66 6.08 -17.38 -18.01
CA ALA A 66 4.72 -17.88 -18.22
C ALA A 66 3.76 -16.77 -18.67
N GLN A 67 2.55 -17.19 -19.08
CA GLN A 67 1.46 -16.28 -19.36
C GLN A 67 1.06 -15.48 -18.11
N PRO A 68 0.54 -14.25 -18.27
CA PRO A 68 0.04 -13.48 -17.14
C PRO A 68 -1.02 -14.26 -16.37
N VAL A 69 -0.86 -14.33 -15.05
CA VAL A 69 -1.79 -15.04 -14.18
C VAL A 69 -2.73 -14.03 -13.53
N ALA A 70 -4.02 -14.32 -13.53
CA ALA A 70 -5.03 -13.44 -12.93
C ALA A 70 -4.82 -13.30 -11.42
N LEU A 71 -4.98 -12.07 -10.94
CA LEU A 71 -4.83 -11.71 -9.52
C LEU A 71 -6.18 -11.22 -9.01
N THR A 72 -6.63 -11.71 -7.86
CA THR A 72 -7.76 -11.14 -7.12
C THR A 72 -7.31 -10.71 -5.73
N GLY A 73 -8.12 -9.92 -5.03
CA GLY A 73 -7.80 -9.61 -3.65
C GLY A 73 -8.90 -8.90 -2.89
N ASN A 74 -9.07 -9.26 -1.63
CA ASN A 74 -9.90 -8.51 -0.70
C ASN A 74 -8.98 -7.63 0.13
N ILE A 75 -9.04 -6.33 -0.13
CA ILE A 75 -8.13 -5.35 0.45
C ILE A 75 -8.97 -4.33 1.17
N ASN A 76 -8.54 -3.95 2.37
CA ASN A 76 -9.15 -2.91 3.20
C ASN A 76 -8.12 -1.82 3.49
N ILE A 77 -8.61 -0.66 3.88
CA ILE A 77 -7.77 0.47 4.31
C ILE A 77 -8.36 1.10 5.56
N THR A 78 -7.49 1.50 6.47
CA THR A 78 -7.85 2.25 7.67
C THR A 78 -7.55 3.74 7.49
N ALA A 79 -8.08 4.56 8.42
CA ALA A 79 -7.88 6.01 8.40
C ALA A 79 -6.40 6.42 8.53
N ASP A 80 -5.56 5.61 9.19
CA ASP A 80 -4.11 5.79 9.34
C ASP A 80 -3.30 5.28 8.14
N CYS A 81 -3.95 5.10 6.97
CA CYS A 81 -3.30 4.67 5.72
C CYS A 81 -2.69 3.26 5.76
N ARG A 82 -3.10 2.43 6.72
CA ARG A 82 -2.75 1.01 6.72
C ARG A 82 -3.67 0.27 5.76
N LEU A 83 -3.07 -0.44 4.82
CA LEU A 83 -3.72 -1.35 3.89
C LEU A 83 -3.52 -2.77 4.37
N TYR A 84 -4.60 -3.54 4.50
CA TYR A 84 -4.51 -4.93 4.96
C TYR A 84 -5.55 -5.80 4.26
N GLY A 85 -5.32 -7.11 4.22
CA GLY A 85 -6.26 -8.06 3.62
C GLY A 85 -5.55 -9.25 3.00
N SER A 86 -6.00 -9.69 1.82
CA SER A 86 -5.39 -10.79 1.10
C SER A 86 -5.44 -10.62 -0.41
N ILE A 87 -4.45 -11.17 -1.09
CA ILE A 87 -4.41 -11.30 -2.55
C ILE A 87 -4.23 -12.76 -2.94
N THR A 88 -4.87 -13.18 -4.03
CA THR A 88 -4.84 -14.55 -4.52
C THR A 88 -4.37 -14.57 -5.97
N LEU A 89 -3.31 -15.34 -6.23
CA LEU A 89 -2.70 -15.51 -7.54
C LEU A 89 -2.69 -17.00 -7.89
N GLY A 90 -3.37 -17.39 -8.97
CA GLY A 90 -3.38 -18.79 -9.42
C GLY A 90 -3.77 -19.80 -8.32
N GLY A 91 -4.70 -19.42 -7.43
CA GLY A 91 -5.13 -20.24 -6.29
C GLY A 91 -4.27 -20.11 -5.02
N THR A 92 -3.10 -19.48 -5.09
CA THR A 92 -2.25 -19.23 -3.91
C THR A 92 -2.62 -17.90 -3.27
N THR A 93 -3.02 -17.92 -2.00
CA THR A 93 -3.41 -16.72 -1.24
C THR A 93 -2.28 -16.23 -0.34
N ARG A 94 -2.07 -14.92 -0.31
CA ARG A 94 -1.19 -14.23 0.64
C ARG A 94 -2.02 -13.24 1.46
N ALA A 95 -1.84 -13.25 2.77
CA ALA A 95 -2.24 -12.12 3.61
C ALA A 95 -1.26 -10.97 3.35
N ILE A 96 -1.73 -9.73 3.41
CA ILE A 96 -0.91 -8.54 3.21
C ILE A 96 -1.16 -7.51 4.30
N ASP A 97 -0.11 -6.79 4.65
CA ASP A 97 -0.14 -5.61 5.52
C ASP A 97 0.86 -4.59 4.99
N ALA A 98 0.41 -3.36 4.77
CA ALA A 98 1.15 -2.31 4.12
C ALA A 98 0.72 -0.93 4.62
N TYR A 99 1.55 0.08 4.35
CA TYR A 99 1.21 1.47 4.57
C TYR A 99 1.36 2.26 3.28
N ILE A 100 0.45 3.22 3.08
CA ILE A 100 0.49 4.16 1.97
C ILE A 100 1.29 5.39 2.41
N SER A 101 2.11 5.90 1.51
CA SER A 101 2.84 7.15 1.74
C SER A 101 1.88 8.34 1.85
N LYS A 102 2.35 9.44 2.45
CA LYS A 102 1.57 10.69 2.55
C LYS A 102 1.16 11.27 1.18
N GLY A 103 1.91 10.95 0.12
CA GLY A 103 1.59 11.33 -1.26
C GLY A 103 0.46 10.51 -1.90
N LYS A 104 0.04 9.42 -1.24
CA LYS A 104 -1.07 8.53 -1.64
C LYS A 104 -0.90 7.85 -3.01
N ASP A 105 0.31 7.90 -3.55
CA ASP A 105 0.70 7.37 -4.85
C ASP A 105 1.60 6.13 -4.74
N SER A 106 1.97 5.76 -3.52
CA SER A 106 2.94 4.70 -3.25
C SER A 106 2.60 3.98 -1.95
N LEU A 107 2.92 2.69 -1.91
CA LEU A 107 2.73 1.84 -0.74
C LEU A 107 3.91 0.89 -0.57
N SER A 108 4.11 0.42 0.65
CA SER A 108 5.06 -0.65 0.95
C SER A 108 4.57 -1.50 2.12
N GLY A 109 4.94 -2.77 2.12
CA GLY A 109 4.44 -3.71 3.11
C GLY A 109 5.08 -5.08 3.03
N ILE A 110 4.43 -6.03 3.67
CA ILE A 110 4.83 -7.43 3.72
C ILE A 110 3.62 -8.29 3.41
N GLY A 111 3.81 -9.34 2.62
CA GLY A 111 2.80 -10.38 2.43
C GLY A 111 3.32 -11.75 2.83
N TRP A 112 2.45 -12.58 3.40
CA TRP A 112 2.84 -13.89 3.91
C TRP A 112 1.76 -14.93 3.64
N GLN A 113 2.13 -16.21 3.69
CA GLN A 113 1.16 -17.29 3.63
C GLN A 113 0.29 -17.26 4.88
N PRO A 114 -1.05 -17.39 4.77
CA PRO A 114 -1.92 -17.50 5.93
C PRO A 114 -1.41 -18.56 6.92
N GLY A 115 -1.28 -18.20 8.19
CA GLY A 115 -0.74 -19.09 9.23
C GLY A 115 0.79 -19.10 9.38
N ASN A 116 1.54 -18.38 8.52
CA ASN A 116 3.00 -18.27 8.61
C ASN A 116 3.46 -16.80 8.60
N THR A 117 3.27 -16.10 9.72
CA THR A 117 3.62 -14.68 9.88
C THR A 117 5.12 -14.42 10.05
N GLY A 118 5.94 -15.46 10.25
CA GLY A 118 7.38 -15.32 10.50
C GLY A 118 8.26 -15.21 9.26
N SER A 119 7.69 -15.46 8.06
CA SER A 119 8.42 -15.46 6.78
C SER A 119 7.58 -14.82 5.69
N GLY A 120 7.48 -13.49 5.74
CA GLY A 120 6.79 -12.69 4.74
C GLY A 120 7.74 -12.11 3.69
N ASP A 121 7.25 -12.00 2.46
CA ASP A 121 7.92 -11.36 1.34
C ASP A 121 7.56 -9.87 1.37
N GLN A 122 8.58 -9.00 1.32
CA GLN A 122 8.38 -7.56 1.25
C GLN A 122 7.86 -7.14 -0.12
N PHE A 123 7.01 -6.11 -0.14
CA PHE A 123 6.44 -5.57 -1.36
C PHE A 123 6.38 -4.06 -1.38
N SER A 124 6.34 -3.51 -2.59
CA SER A 124 6.05 -2.11 -2.83
C SER A 124 5.01 -1.95 -3.93
N GLY A 125 4.38 -0.79 -4.00
CA GLY A 125 3.39 -0.50 -5.01
C GLY A 125 3.39 0.98 -5.38
N VAL A 126 3.08 1.26 -6.64
CA VAL A 126 2.96 2.63 -7.17
C VAL A 126 1.65 2.74 -7.94
N LYS A 127 0.87 3.79 -7.66
CA LYS A 127 -0.36 4.13 -8.38
C LYS A 127 0.00 4.62 -9.78
N GLN A 128 -0.81 4.27 -10.79
CA GLN A 128 -0.64 4.71 -12.18
C GLN A 128 -1.60 5.83 -12.53
#